data_AF-A0A5B6ZDQ6-F1
#
_entry.id   AF-A0A5B6ZDQ6-F1
#
_cell.length_a   1.000
_cell.length_b   1.000
_cell.length_c   1.000
_cell.angle_alpha   90.00
_cell.angle_beta   90.00
_cell.angle_gamma   90.00
#
_symmetry.space_group_name_H-M   'P 1'
#
loop_
_entity.id
_entity.type
_entity.pdbx_description
1 polymer ?
#
loop_
_entity_poly.entity_id
_entity_poly.type
_entity_poly.pdbx_seq_one_letter_code
_entity_poly.pdbx_strand_id
1 'polypeptide(L)'
;MDKQQQQQQQQLSLAKCSRQRCNEWIFRDVPSDITIEVNGGTFALHKFPLVSRSGRIRKLVAEHRDSDISRIELLSLPGGAESFELAAKFCYGVNFEITSVNVAQLCCISDYLEMTEEFSKNNLGSRAEEYLESIVCKNLEMCVEVLQQCENLLPLADELKIVSRCIDAIASKACVEQIASSFSRLEYSSSGRLHMNRQAKCDGDWWIEDLSVLRIDLYQRVITAMKCRGVRPESIGASLVNYAQKELTKKSSLWNPSSQPKVDLVAGSSGHERLVVETIVSLLPVEKLAVPISFLFGLLRSAVMLDCTVASRLDLERRIGSQLDIATLDDLLIPSFRHAGDTLFDVDTVHRILVNFSQQDDSEDEMDDASVFESDSPQSPSQTALFKVSKLVDNYLAEIAPDANLKLTKFIAIAETLPAHARTIHDGLYRAIDIYLKAHQSLSDPDRKKLCKLIDFQKLSQEAGAHAAQNERLPLQSMVQVLYFEQLRLRNALFCSYPEEDHKPMHQSWRISSGALSAAMSPRDNYASLRRENRELKLELARLRMRLNDLEKEHVCMKRDMEKSNSHKFMSSFSKKMGKLNLFGHSSRGSSSPSNSQGTDSKVTETT
;
A
#
# COMPACT_ATOMS: atom_id res chain seq x y z
N MET A 1 -36.15 43.93 15.93
CA MET A 1 -35.07 44.32 16.87
C MET A 1 -35.09 43.50 18.16
N ASP A 2 -36.23 42.94 18.57
CA ASP A 2 -36.36 42.28 19.88
C ASP A 2 -35.69 40.89 20.01
N LYS A 3 -35.55 40.13 18.91
CA LYS A 3 -34.91 38.80 18.96
C LYS A 3 -33.39 38.86 19.17
N GLN A 4 -32.71 39.87 18.62
CA GLN A 4 -31.27 40.06 18.83
C GLN A 4 -30.96 40.59 20.24
N GLN A 5 -31.82 41.45 20.79
CA GLN A 5 -31.70 41.89 22.18
C GLN A 5 -31.93 40.74 23.16
N GLN A 6 -32.92 39.87 22.94
CA GLN A 6 -33.13 38.68 23.78
C GLN A 6 -31.94 37.72 23.74
N GLN A 7 -31.35 37.48 22.57
CA GLN A 7 -30.19 36.58 22.44
C GLN A 7 -28.93 37.16 23.11
N GLN A 8 -28.73 38.48 23.00
CA GLN A 8 -27.61 39.17 23.64
C GLN A 8 -27.80 39.25 25.17
N GLN A 9 -29.03 39.40 25.66
CA GLN A 9 -29.36 39.40 27.08
C GLN A 9 -29.29 37.99 27.70
N GLN A 10 -29.57 36.95 26.92
CA GLN A 10 -29.41 35.54 27.33
C GLN A 10 -27.93 35.10 27.31
N GLN A 11 -27.12 35.59 26.37
CA GLN A 11 -25.65 35.42 26.41
C GLN A 11 -25.01 36.20 27.56
N LEU A 12 -25.47 37.41 27.86
CA LEU A 12 -25.02 38.19 29.01
C LEU A 12 -25.48 37.60 30.35
N SER A 13 -26.63 36.91 30.41
CA SER A 13 -27.08 36.21 31.62
C SER A 13 -26.35 34.90 31.83
N LEU A 14 -26.01 34.15 30.76
CA LEU A 14 -25.15 32.96 30.83
C LEU A 14 -23.70 33.32 31.22
N ALA A 15 -23.16 34.43 30.69
CA ALA A 15 -21.84 34.95 31.07
C ALA A 15 -21.79 35.58 32.47
N LYS A 16 -22.94 36.03 33.01
CA LYS A 16 -23.07 36.42 34.42
C LYS A 16 -23.29 35.20 35.33
N CYS A 17 -23.95 34.16 34.85
CA CYS A 17 -24.18 32.89 35.58
C CYS A 17 -22.88 32.10 35.82
N SER A 18 -21.91 32.20 34.91
CA SER A 18 -20.57 31.59 35.09
C SER A 18 -19.66 32.34 36.06
N ARG A 19 -19.87 33.65 36.27
CA ARG A 19 -19.05 34.46 37.20
C ARG A 19 -19.49 34.37 38.67
N GLN A 20 -20.62 33.75 38.96
CA GLN A 20 -21.28 33.83 40.26
C GLN A 20 -21.50 32.47 40.96
N ARG A 21 -20.75 31.44 40.55
CA ARG A 21 -20.94 30.05 41.01
C ARG A 21 -19.85 29.51 41.96
N CYS A 22 -19.00 30.35 42.53
CA CYS A 22 -17.83 29.92 43.33
C CYS A 22 -17.94 30.10 44.86
N ASN A 23 -19.15 30.26 45.43
CA ASN A 23 -19.31 30.63 46.85
C ASN A 23 -20.00 29.58 47.76
N GLU A 24 -20.22 28.34 47.29
CA GLU A 24 -20.79 27.27 48.12
C GLU A 24 -19.72 26.25 48.54
N TRP A 25 -18.77 26.68 49.36
CA TRP A 25 -17.83 25.79 50.03
C TRP A 25 -18.42 25.29 51.35
N ILE A 26 -18.07 24.08 51.79
CA ILE A 26 -18.70 23.36 52.93
C ILE A 26 -18.78 24.19 54.23
N PHE A 27 -17.88 25.17 54.43
CA PHE A 27 -17.89 26.05 55.58
C PHE A 27 -18.54 27.40 55.25
N ARG A 28 -19.87 27.50 55.35
CA ARG A 28 -20.61 28.76 55.10
C ARG A 28 -20.49 29.77 56.24
N ASP A 29 -20.22 29.29 57.45
CA ASP A 29 -20.21 30.10 58.68
C ASP A 29 -18.79 30.59 59.07
N VAL A 30 -17.78 30.26 58.26
CA VAL A 30 -16.38 30.65 58.49
C VAL A 30 -15.92 31.55 57.33
N PRO A 31 -15.32 32.72 57.60
CA PRO A 31 -14.78 33.56 56.55
C PRO A 31 -13.58 32.88 55.87
N SER A 32 -13.52 32.98 54.54
CA SER A 32 -12.37 32.50 53.76
C SER A 32 -11.09 33.20 54.19
N ASP A 33 -10.03 32.43 54.43
CA ASP A 33 -8.71 32.94 54.85
C ASP A 33 -7.68 32.90 53.71
N ILE A 34 -8.07 32.47 52.50
CA ILE A 34 -7.27 32.46 51.27
C ILE A 34 -8.13 32.68 50.02
N THR A 35 -7.59 33.42 49.05
CA THR A 35 -8.14 33.60 47.71
C THR A 35 -7.16 33.04 46.70
N ILE A 36 -7.60 32.11 45.85
CA ILE A 36 -6.77 31.54 44.78
C ILE A 36 -7.27 32.05 43.44
N GLU A 37 -6.37 32.53 42.62
CA GLU A 37 -6.65 33.00 41.26
C GLU A 37 -6.09 32.04 40.21
N VAL A 38 -6.94 31.67 39.26
CA VAL A 38 -6.61 30.72 38.19
C VAL A 38 -7.19 31.25 36.88
N ASN A 39 -6.33 31.65 35.94
CA ASN A 39 -6.72 32.10 34.59
C ASN A 39 -7.90 33.10 34.58
N GLY A 40 -7.93 34.06 35.53
CA GLY A 40 -8.98 35.07 35.66
C GLY A 40 -10.22 34.67 36.50
N GLY A 41 -10.30 33.42 36.96
CA GLY A 41 -11.27 32.98 37.97
C GLY A 41 -10.73 33.15 39.40
N THR A 42 -11.59 33.51 40.35
CA THR A 42 -11.22 33.76 41.75
C THR A 42 -11.98 32.83 42.69
N PHE A 43 -11.25 32.13 43.56
CA PHE A 43 -11.78 31.16 44.51
C PHE A 43 -11.51 31.61 45.94
N ALA A 44 -12.56 31.98 46.68
CA ALA A 44 -12.48 32.26 48.12
C ALA A 44 -12.56 30.94 48.91
N LEU A 45 -11.46 30.55 49.54
CA LEU A 45 -11.23 29.22 50.10
C LEU A 45 -10.65 29.29 51.53
N HIS A 46 -10.35 28.11 52.10
CA HIS A 46 -9.74 27.94 53.41
C HIS A 46 -8.35 27.28 53.28
N LYS A 47 -7.34 27.79 53.99
CA LYS A 47 -5.95 27.30 53.96
C LYS A 47 -5.88 25.85 54.37
N PHE A 48 -6.51 25.48 55.49
CA PHE A 48 -6.37 24.16 56.10
C PHE A 48 -6.74 22.99 55.16
N PRO A 49 -7.94 22.96 54.51
CA PRO A 49 -8.28 21.91 53.55
C PRO A 49 -7.25 21.77 52.43
N LEU A 50 -6.75 22.88 51.89
CA LEU A 50 -5.84 22.89 50.75
C LEU A 50 -4.43 22.44 51.13
N VAL A 51 -3.81 23.04 52.16
CA VAL A 51 -2.44 22.72 52.58
C VAL A 51 -2.30 21.31 53.17
N SER A 52 -3.42 20.72 53.61
CA SER A 52 -3.44 19.34 54.09
C SER A 52 -3.22 18.33 52.95
N ARG A 53 -3.57 18.67 51.70
CA ARG A 53 -3.55 17.73 50.56
C ARG A 53 -2.68 18.17 49.38
N SER A 54 -2.29 19.44 49.29
CA SER A 54 -1.43 19.98 48.22
C SER A 54 -0.09 20.45 48.77
N GLY A 55 0.99 19.87 48.26
CA GLY A 55 2.36 20.30 48.55
C GLY A 55 2.68 21.69 48.05
N ARG A 56 2.25 22.00 46.82
CA ARG A 56 2.50 23.32 46.22
C ARG A 56 1.78 24.43 46.96
N ILE A 57 0.50 24.26 47.30
CA ILE A 57 -0.24 25.27 48.06
C ILE A 57 0.36 25.42 49.47
N ARG A 58 0.77 24.31 50.11
CA ARG A 58 1.48 24.37 51.41
C ARG A 58 2.76 25.21 51.33
N LYS A 59 3.57 25.04 50.28
CA LYS A 59 4.79 25.83 50.05
C LYS A 59 4.46 27.31 49.84
N LEU A 60 3.55 27.62 48.92
CA LEU A 60 3.16 29.00 48.61
C LEU A 60 2.57 29.73 49.83
N VAL A 61 1.75 29.07 50.64
CA VAL A 61 1.22 29.63 51.90
C VAL A 61 2.33 29.85 52.92
N ALA A 62 3.33 28.97 52.99
CA ALA A 62 4.44 29.08 53.93
C ALA A 62 5.43 30.20 53.58
N GLU A 63 5.51 30.61 52.31
CA GLU A 63 6.35 31.71 51.81
C GLU A 63 5.74 33.10 52.08
N HIS A 64 4.41 33.21 52.21
CA HIS A 64 3.67 34.48 52.33
C HIS A 64 3.25 34.82 53.78
N ARG A 65 4.13 34.61 54.77
CA ARG A 65 3.79 34.73 56.21
C ARG A 65 3.47 36.15 56.70
N ASP A 66 3.78 37.19 55.94
CA ASP A 66 3.82 38.58 56.44
C ASP A 66 2.73 39.55 55.92
N SER A 67 1.82 39.12 55.04
CA SER A 67 0.78 40.00 54.50
C SER A 67 -0.62 39.45 54.77
N ASP A 68 -1.41 40.20 55.54
CA ASP A 68 -2.86 40.01 55.64
C ASP A 68 -3.47 40.04 54.23
N ILE A 69 -4.03 38.89 53.82
CA ILE A 69 -4.61 38.54 52.51
C ILE A 69 -3.53 38.01 51.53
N SER A 70 -3.09 36.77 51.65
CA SER A 70 -3.81 35.53 51.32
C SER A 70 -4.32 35.42 49.88
N ARG A 71 -3.75 36.13 48.92
CA ARG A 71 -4.06 35.96 47.49
C ARG A 71 -2.93 35.21 46.79
N ILE A 72 -3.22 34.05 46.22
CA ILE A 72 -2.25 33.22 45.49
C ILE A 72 -2.70 33.10 44.05
N GLU A 73 -1.81 33.42 43.12
CA GLU A 73 -2.04 33.21 41.71
C GLU A 73 -1.39 31.90 41.25
N LEU A 74 -2.17 31.03 40.61
CA LEU A 74 -1.68 29.81 39.98
C LEU A 74 -1.58 30.04 38.46
N LEU A 75 -0.35 30.29 38.02
CA LEU A 75 -0.03 30.54 36.61
C LEU A 75 0.05 29.23 35.81
N SER A 76 -0.40 29.25 34.56
CA SER A 76 -0.27 28.14 33.61
C SER A 76 -0.86 26.80 34.10
N LEU A 77 -1.99 26.87 34.80
CA LEU A 77 -2.63 25.69 35.38
C LEU A 77 -3.29 24.82 34.29
N PRO A 78 -2.88 23.55 34.13
CA PRO A 78 -3.42 22.65 33.11
C PRO A 78 -4.92 22.39 33.36
N GLY A 79 -5.73 22.52 32.31
CA GLY A 79 -7.20 22.40 32.40
C GLY A 79 -7.91 23.60 33.07
N GLY A 80 -7.16 24.59 33.55
CA GLY A 80 -7.70 25.86 34.04
C GLY A 80 -8.59 25.77 35.28
N ALA A 81 -9.46 26.77 35.44
CA ALA A 81 -10.25 26.96 36.65
C ALA A 81 -11.15 25.75 36.98
N GLU A 82 -11.67 25.05 35.96
CA GLU A 82 -12.54 23.88 36.14
C GLU A 82 -11.79 22.70 36.80
N SER A 83 -10.57 22.43 36.34
CA SER A 83 -9.73 21.38 36.94
C SER A 83 -9.31 21.73 38.37
N PHE A 84 -9.02 23.01 38.62
CA PHE A 84 -8.76 23.49 39.98
C PHE A 84 -9.98 23.36 40.90
N GLU A 85 -11.18 23.64 40.41
CA GLU A 85 -12.42 23.48 41.19
C GLU A 85 -12.60 22.03 41.66
N LEU A 86 -12.32 21.04 40.81
CA LEU A 86 -12.36 19.63 41.18
C LEU A 86 -11.30 19.28 42.24
N ALA A 87 -10.07 19.78 42.08
CA ALA A 87 -9.01 19.60 43.08
C ALA A 87 -9.37 20.25 44.42
N ALA A 88 -9.96 21.45 44.40
CA ALA A 88 -10.44 22.14 45.60
C ALA A 88 -11.58 21.36 46.27
N LYS A 89 -12.58 20.89 45.50
CA LYS A 89 -13.64 20.00 46.01
C LYS A 89 -13.06 18.77 46.69
N PHE A 90 -12.04 18.14 46.10
CA PHE A 90 -11.33 17.02 46.71
C PHE A 90 -10.71 17.39 48.06
N CYS A 91 -9.98 18.51 48.13
CA CYS A 91 -9.36 19.00 49.37
C CYS A 91 -10.38 19.21 50.51
N TYR A 92 -11.59 19.65 50.17
CA TYR A 92 -12.69 19.84 51.10
C TYR A 92 -13.43 18.54 51.47
N GLY A 93 -13.05 17.39 50.88
CA GLY A 93 -13.74 16.12 51.10
C GLY A 93 -15.09 16.02 50.38
N VAL A 94 -15.34 16.89 49.40
CA VAL A 94 -16.51 16.77 48.52
C VAL A 94 -16.28 15.57 47.60
N ASN A 95 -17.25 14.64 47.57
CA ASN A 95 -17.20 13.52 46.66
C ASN A 95 -17.63 13.94 45.25
N PHE A 96 -16.84 13.56 44.26
CA PHE A 96 -17.20 13.61 42.84
C PHE A 96 -16.69 12.34 42.16
N GLU A 97 -17.26 12.03 41.01
CA GLU A 97 -16.90 10.85 40.24
C GLU A 97 -15.70 11.12 39.34
N ILE A 98 -14.73 10.20 39.36
CA ILE A 98 -13.63 10.17 38.39
C ILE A 98 -14.14 9.41 37.16
N THR A 99 -14.04 10.04 35.98
CA THR A 99 -14.55 9.53 34.71
C THR A 99 -13.49 9.69 33.61
N SER A 100 -13.68 9.04 32.47
CA SER A 100 -12.84 9.22 31.26
C SER A 100 -12.77 10.67 30.78
N VAL A 101 -13.79 11.50 31.05
CA VAL A 101 -13.81 12.92 30.67
C VAL A 101 -12.90 13.78 31.54
N ASN A 102 -12.74 13.45 32.84
CA ASN A 102 -12.01 14.31 33.77
C ASN A 102 -10.66 13.73 34.23
N VAL A 103 -10.42 12.43 34.11
CA VAL A 103 -9.23 11.78 34.69
C VAL A 103 -7.91 12.39 34.19
N ALA A 104 -7.79 12.74 32.91
CA ALA A 104 -6.56 13.36 32.38
C ALA A 104 -6.28 14.72 33.05
N GLN A 105 -7.33 15.52 33.24
CA GLN A 105 -7.26 16.79 33.94
C GLN A 105 -6.87 16.57 35.40
N LEU A 106 -7.45 15.57 36.06
CA LEU A 106 -7.15 15.23 37.46
C LEU A 106 -5.70 14.77 37.65
N CYS A 107 -5.15 13.97 36.73
CA CYS A 107 -3.73 13.61 36.72
C CYS A 107 -2.84 14.84 36.56
N CYS A 108 -3.15 15.71 35.59
CA CYS A 108 -2.37 16.93 35.34
C CYS A 108 -2.41 17.93 36.51
N ILE A 109 -3.60 18.17 37.07
CA ILE A 109 -3.75 19.13 38.17
C ILE A 109 -3.17 18.60 39.48
N SER A 110 -3.30 17.29 39.74
CA SER A 110 -2.73 16.66 40.94
C SER A 110 -1.21 16.68 40.91
N ASP A 111 -0.59 16.47 39.75
CA ASP A 111 0.85 16.65 39.56
C ASP A 111 1.26 18.12 39.79
N TYR A 112 0.60 19.06 39.10
CA TYR A 112 0.90 20.50 39.23
C TYR A 112 0.78 21.01 40.67
N LEU A 113 -0.20 20.53 41.44
CA LEU A 113 -0.44 20.91 42.84
C LEU A 113 0.35 20.06 43.85
N GLU A 114 1.15 19.10 43.39
CA GLU A 114 1.88 18.14 44.23
C GLU A 114 0.94 17.40 45.21
N MET A 115 -0.20 16.91 44.72
CA MET A 115 -1.20 16.17 45.50
C MET A 115 -0.85 14.68 45.60
N THR A 116 0.24 14.39 46.32
CA THR A 116 0.82 13.05 46.45
C THR A 116 0.46 12.39 47.80
N GLU A 117 0.81 11.11 47.93
CA GLU A 117 0.66 10.34 49.18
C GLU A 117 1.50 10.87 50.35
N GLU A 118 2.47 11.75 50.09
CA GLU A 118 3.24 12.44 51.15
C GLU A 118 2.35 13.35 52.00
N PHE A 119 1.30 13.91 51.38
CA PHE A 119 0.42 14.89 52.03
C PHE A 119 -0.83 14.25 52.64
N SER A 120 -1.40 13.27 51.96
CA SER A 120 -2.62 12.59 52.40
C SER A 120 -2.70 11.19 51.81
N LYS A 121 -3.21 10.22 52.57
CA LYS A 121 -3.43 8.87 52.06
C LYS A 121 -4.57 8.85 51.03
N ASN A 122 -4.40 8.11 49.93
CA ASN A 122 -5.33 8.05 48.80
C ASN A 122 -5.64 9.45 48.26
N ASN A 123 -4.59 10.24 48.04
CA ASN A 123 -4.70 11.60 47.50
C ASN A 123 -5.22 11.60 46.05
N LEU A 124 -5.50 12.77 45.52
CA LEU A 124 -6.10 12.89 44.19
C LEU A 124 -5.25 12.25 43.09
N GLY A 125 -3.92 12.42 43.16
CA GLY A 125 -3.01 11.88 42.15
C GLY A 125 -3.07 10.35 42.08
N SER A 126 -2.96 9.66 43.21
CA SER A 126 -3.01 8.18 43.24
C SER A 126 -4.37 7.64 42.80
N ARG A 127 -5.47 8.28 43.20
CA ARG A 127 -6.82 7.87 42.79
C ARG A 127 -7.09 8.06 41.29
N ALA A 128 -6.64 9.17 40.72
CA ALA A 128 -6.77 9.42 39.28
C ALA A 128 -5.90 8.44 38.48
N GLU A 129 -4.67 8.20 38.94
CA GLU A 129 -3.73 7.26 38.33
C GLU A 129 -4.23 5.81 38.37
N GLU A 130 -4.80 5.38 39.51
CA GLU A 130 -5.41 4.05 39.65
C GLU A 130 -6.61 3.89 38.70
N TYR A 131 -7.47 4.90 38.58
CA TYR A 131 -8.60 4.87 37.64
C TYR A 131 -8.14 4.78 36.18
N LEU A 132 -7.10 5.54 35.82
CA LEU A 132 -6.51 5.52 34.49
C LEU A 132 -5.98 4.12 34.14
N GLU A 133 -5.23 3.48 35.04
CA GLU A 133 -4.64 2.15 34.79
C GLU A 133 -5.66 1.00 34.84
N SER A 134 -6.52 1.01 35.86
CA SER A 134 -7.40 -0.13 36.17
C SER A 134 -8.70 -0.13 35.37
N ILE A 135 -9.19 1.04 34.96
CA ILE A 135 -10.49 1.20 34.29
C ILE A 135 -10.29 1.70 32.85
N VAL A 136 -9.66 2.87 32.67
CA VAL A 136 -9.55 3.50 31.33
C VAL A 136 -8.69 2.65 30.40
N CYS A 137 -7.47 2.26 30.79
CA CYS A 137 -6.60 1.42 29.96
C CYS A 137 -7.18 0.02 29.69
N LYS A 138 -8.31 -0.34 30.33
CA LYS A 138 -9.06 -1.57 30.09
C LYS A 138 -10.30 -1.35 29.20
N ASN A 139 -10.53 -0.16 28.65
CA ASN A 139 -11.55 0.11 27.64
C ASN A 139 -11.03 1.06 26.55
N LEU A 140 -11.15 0.68 25.27
CA LEU A 140 -10.66 1.48 24.14
C LEU A 140 -11.42 2.80 24.00
N GLU A 141 -12.76 2.79 24.10
CA GLU A 141 -13.61 3.97 23.98
C GLU A 141 -13.23 5.01 25.05
N MET A 142 -13.04 4.57 26.29
CA MET A 142 -12.56 5.44 27.37
C MET A 142 -11.16 5.99 27.10
N CYS A 143 -10.25 5.19 26.51
CA CYS A 143 -8.94 5.69 26.10
C CYS A 143 -9.05 6.76 25.01
N VAL A 144 -9.95 6.60 24.04
CA VAL A 144 -10.20 7.58 22.98
C VAL A 144 -10.73 8.88 23.58
N GLU A 145 -11.71 8.80 24.47
CA GLU A 145 -12.26 9.97 25.15
C GLU A 145 -11.18 10.70 25.96
N VAL A 146 -10.35 9.97 26.71
CA VAL A 146 -9.19 10.55 27.43
C VAL A 146 -8.21 11.25 26.48
N LEU A 147 -7.92 10.67 25.31
CA LEU A 147 -7.04 11.29 24.31
C LEU A 147 -7.63 12.60 23.76
N GLN A 148 -8.94 12.69 23.56
CA GLN A 148 -9.59 13.94 23.17
C GLN A 148 -9.43 15.03 24.24
N GLN A 149 -9.56 14.66 25.52
CA GLN A 149 -9.39 15.62 26.62
C GLN A 149 -7.93 16.07 26.76
N CYS A 150 -6.97 15.22 26.39
CA CYS A 150 -5.54 15.56 26.42
C CYS A 150 -5.17 16.70 25.46
N GLU A 151 -5.96 16.97 24.42
CA GLU A 151 -5.66 18.02 23.44
C GLU A 151 -5.47 19.41 24.08
N ASN A 152 -6.22 19.70 25.14
CA ASN A 152 -6.15 20.96 25.89
C ASN A 152 -5.14 20.90 27.07
N LEU A 153 -4.46 19.78 27.25
CA LEU A 153 -3.55 19.49 28.37
C LEU A 153 -2.09 19.28 27.90
N LEU A 154 -1.84 19.27 26.59
CA LEU A 154 -0.50 19.19 26.04
C LEU A 154 0.30 20.48 26.34
N PRO A 155 1.61 20.36 26.66
CA PRO A 155 2.44 19.15 26.62
C PRO A 155 2.43 18.29 27.89
N LEU A 156 1.85 18.78 29.00
CA LEU A 156 1.96 18.10 30.31
C LEU A 156 1.37 16.69 30.30
N ALA A 157 0.27 16.45 29.59
CA ALA A 157 -0.31 15.11 29.45
C ALA A 157 0.64 14.11 28.77
N ASP A 158 1.53 14.57 27.88
CA ASP A 158 2.57 13.74 27.25
C ASP A 158 3.72 13.48 28.25
N GLU A 159 4.15 14.50 29.00
CA GLU A 159 5.19 14.38 30.03
C GLU A 159 4.81 13.39 31.13
N LEU A 160 3.53 13.41 31.54
CA LEU A 160 2.93 12.47 32.49
C LEU A 160 2.59 11.11 31.88
N LYS A 161 2.92 10.88 30.59
CA LYS A 161 2.72 9.61 29.87
C LYS A 161 1.26 9.14 29.79
N ILE A 162 0.29 10.03 30.01
CA ILE A 162 -1.15 9.72 29.91
C ILE A 162 -1.45 9.31 28.47
N VAL A 163 -1.02 10.14 27.51
CA VAL A 163 -1.24 9.93 26.07
C VAL A 163 -0.62 8.62 25.60
N SER A 164 0.65 8.34 25.94
CA SER A 164 1.33 7.11 25.53
C SER A 164 0.65 5.85 26.09
N ARG A 165 0.18 5.89 27.34
CA ARG A 165 -0.51 4.75 27.97
C ARG A 165 -1.86 4.47 27.31
N CYS A 166 -2.62 5.52 26.99
CA CYS A 166 -3.87 5.35 26.23
C CYS A 166 -3.60 4.78 24.84
N ILE A 167 -2.59 5.29 24.11
CA ILE A 167 -2.20 4.77 22.79
C ILE A 167 -1.80 3.28 22.88
N ASP A 168 -0.95 2.92 23.85
CA ASP A 168 -0.50 1.54 24.05
C ASP A 168 -1.65 0.60 24.42
N ALA A 169 -2.60 1.07 25.24
CA ALA A 169 -3.79 0.33 25.60
C ALA A 169 -4.70 0.08 24.38
N ILE A 170 -4.97 1.12 23.57
CA ILE A 170 -5.73 1.02 22.32
C ILE A 170 -5.08 0.00 21.38
N ALA A 171 -3.77 0.16 21.13
CA ALA A 171 -3.04 -0.71 20.21
C ALA A 171 -2.99 -2.17 20.69
N SER A 172 -2.78 -2.38 21.99
CA SER A 172 -2.79 -3.74 22.58
C SER A 172 -4.16 -4.40 22.46
N LYS A 173 -5.24 -3.67 22.71
CA LYS A 173 -6.60 -4.21 22.68
C LYS A 173 -7.04 -4.56 21.27
N ALA A 174 -6.86 -3.63 20.34
CA ALA A 174 -7.18 -3.86 18.94
C ALA A 174 -6.41 -5.08 18.39
N CYS A 175 -5.13 -5.24 18.75
CA CYS A 175 -4.35 -6.41 18.36
C CYS A 175 -4.91 -7.72 18.95
N VAL A 176 -5.18 -7.76 20.27
CA VAL A 176 -5.69 -8.97 20.94
C VAL A 176 -7.04 -9.40 20.37
N GLU A 177 -7.93 -8.46 20.12
CA GLU A 177 -9.25 -8.74 19.51
C GLU A 177 -9.12 -9.21 18.06
N GLN A 178 -8.19 -8.66 17.29
CA GLN A 178 -7.95 -9.15 15.94
C GLN A 178 -7.39 -10.57 15.91
N ILE A 179 -6.55 -10.92 16.89
CA ILE A 179 -6.09 -12.31 17.06
C ILE A 179 -7.27 -13.21 17.45
N ALA A 180 -8.08 -12.81 18.43
CA ALA A 180 -9.25 -13.57 18.86
C ALA A 180 -10.26 -13.79 17.72
N SER A 181 -10.62 -12.74 16.99
CA SER A 181 -11.51 -12.82 15.82
C SER A 181 -10.92 -13.70 14.71
N SER A 182 -9.60 -13.68 14.51
CA SER A 182 -8.95 -14.56 13.53
C SER A 182 -9.12 -16.02 13.92
N PHE A 183 -8.96 -16.38 15.19
CA PHE A 183 -9.21 -17.76 15.65
C PHE A 183 -10.68 -18.17 15.52
N SER A 184 -11.63 -17.26 15.78
CA SER A 184 -13.07 -17.56 15.62
C SER A 184 -13.49 -17.85 14.18
N ARG A 185 -12.69 -17.42 13.19
CA ARG A 185 -12.94 -17.65 11.75
C ARG A 185 -12.33 -18.94 11.22
N LEU A 186 -11.62 -19.68 12.07
CA LEU A 186 -10.95 -20.92 11.70
C LEU A 186 -12.00 -22.04 11.70
N GLU A 187 -12.36 -22.51 10.52
CA GLU A 187 -13.34 -23.59 10.33
C GLU A 187 -12.65 -24.87 9.84
N TYR A 188 -13.08 -26.01 10.35
CA TYR A 188 -12.63 -27.31 9.86
C TYR A 188 -13.37 -27.65 8.57
N SER A 189 -12.65 -27.75 7.46
CA SER A 189 -13.20 -28.27 6.22
C SER A 189 -13.52 -29.76 6.38
N SER A 190 -14.51 -30.26 5.63
CA SER A 190 -14.80 -31.70 5.49
C SER A 190 -13.60 -32.52 5.00
N SER A 191 -12.59 -31.87 4.40
CA SER A 191 -11.31 -32.46 4.00
C SER A 191 -10.29 -32.62 5.14
N GLY A 192 -10.65 -32.25 6.37
CA GLY A 192 -9.77 -32.30 7.52
C GLY A 192 -8.74 -31.17 7.61
N ARG A 193 -8.83 -30.16 6.72
CA ARG A 193 -7.97 -28.98 6.71
C ARG A 193 -8.64 -27.79 7.40
N LEU A 194 -7.89 -27.07 8.21
CA LEU A 194 -8.29 -25.77 8.75
C LEU A 194 -8.32 -24.76 7.61
N HIS A 195 -9.43 -24.03 7.47
CA HIS A 195 -9.55 -22.94 6.51
C HIS A 195 -10.12 -21.69 7.18
N MET A 196 -9.68 -20.52 6.72
CA MET A 196 -10.24 -19.24 7.16
C MET A 196 -11.54 -18.98 6.41
N ASN A 197 -12.64 -18.83 7.15
CA ASN A 197 -13.90 -18.38 6.56
C ASN A 197 -13.76 -16.91 6.11
N ARG A 198 -13.66 -16.68 4.80
CA ARG A 198 -13.57 -15.35 4.18
C ARG A 198 -14.92 -14.61 4.18
N GLN A 199 -16.04 -15.32 4.26
CA GLN A 199 -17.40 -14.77 4.33
C GLN A 199 -17.88 -14.47 5.75
N ALA A 200 -17.17 -14.93 6.79
CA ALA A 200 -17.43 -14.50 8.16
C ALA A 200 -17.22 -12.99 8.23
N LYS A 201 -18.34 -12.25 8.26
CA LYS A 201 -18.36 -10.80 8.46
C LYS A 201 -17.65 -10.55 9.78
N CYS A 202 -16.56 -9.79 9.75
CA CYS A 202 -16.07 -9.20 10.97
C CYS A 202 -17.20 -8.26 11.41
N ASP A 203 -17.81 -8.49 12.57
CA ASP A 203 -18.35 -7.39 13.38
C ASP A 203 -17.12 -6.58 13.83
N GLY A 204 -16.31 -6.00 12.95
CA GLY A 204 -16.67 -4.89 12.09
C GLY A 204 -15.98 -3.75 12.80
N ASP A 205 -14.65 -3.71 12.67
CA ASP A 205 -13.66 -2.94 13.46
C ASP A 205 -14.27 -1.70 14.16
N TRP A 206 -14.92 -1.92 15.31
CA TRP A 206 -15.79 -0.94 16.00
C TRP A 206 -15.03 0.33 16.39
N TRP A 207 -13.74 0.15 16.66
CA TRP A 207 -12.79 1.21 16.96
C TRP A 207 -12.56 2.17 15.78
N ILE A 208 -12.91 1.82 14.53
CA ILE A 208 -12.69 2.70 13.37
C ILE A 208 -13.48 4.00 13.51
N GLU A 209 -14.73 3.93 13.95
CA GLU A 209 -15.58 5.10 14.14
C GLU A 209 -15.09 5.91 15.35
N ASP A 210 -14.76 5.23 16.45
CA ASP A 210 -14.23 5.87 17.66
C ASP A 210 -12.93 6.61 17.38
N LEU A 211 -11.95 5.99 16.73
CA LEU A 211 -10.67 6.65 16.42
C LEU A 211 -10.82 7.84 15.48
N SER A 212 -11.88 7.86 14.64
CA SER A 212 -12.10 8.94 13.68
C SER A 212 -12.47 10.29 14.31
N VAL A 213 -12.67 10.34 15.62
CA VAL A 213 -12.92 11.60 16.36
C VAL A 213 -11.63 12.32 16.76
N LEU A 214 -10.50 11.62 16.74
CA LEU A 214 -9.22 12.14 17.18
C LEU A 214 -8.66 13.13 16.14
N ARG A 215 -7.98 14.17 16.64
CA ARG A 215 -7.15 15.03 15.78
C ARG A 215 -6.08 14.21 15.06
N ILE A 216 -5.66 14.69 13.88
CA ILE A 216 -4.74 13.98 12.99
C ILE A 216 -3.42 13.59 13.65
N ASP A 217 -2.89 14.41 14.56
CA ASP A 217 -1.65 14.14 15.29
C ASP A 217 -1.79 12.96 16.27
N LEU A 218 -2.88 12.90 17.03
CA LEU A 218 -3.17 11.78 17.92
C LEU A 218 -3.57 10.52 17.14
N TYR A 219 -4.39 10.68 16.10
CA TYR A 219 -4.78 9.59 15.19
C TYR A 219 -3.55 8.94 14.56
N GLN A 220 -2.59 9.73 14.06
CA GLN A 220 -1.33 9.23 13.51
C GLN A 220 -0.55 8.39 14.53
N ARG A 221 -0.42 8.89 15.76
CA ARG A 221 0.30 8.17 16.83
C ARG A 221 -0.39 6.85 17.18
N VAL A 222 -1.72 6.84 17.26
CA VAL A 222 -2.52 5.62 17.50
C VAL A 222 -2.33 4.60 16.38
N ILE A 223 -2.54 5.00 15.12
CA ILE A 223 -2.42 4.09 13.97
C ILE A 223 -0.98 3.56 13.84
N THR A 224 0.03 4.39 14.10
CA THR A 224 1.43 3.94 14.10
C THR A 224 1.68 2.88 15.17
N ALA A 225 1.18 3.08 16.39
CA ALA A 225 1.29 2.08 17.46
C ALA A 225 0.55 0.78 17.10
N MET A 226 -0.66 0.89 16.52
CA MET A 226 -1.43 -0.28 16.06
C MET A 226 -0.70 -1.08 14.98
N LYS A 227 -0.08 -0.41 14.00
CA LYS A 227 0.78 -1.06 13.00
C LYS A 227 1.95 -1.79 13.66
N CYS A 228 2.64 -1.15 14.60
CA CYS A 228 3.76 -1.76 15.33
C CYS A 228 3.35 -2.97 16.20
N ARG A 229 2.10 -3.00 16.68
CA ARG A 229 1.55 -4.15 17.44
C ARG A 229 1.06 -5.29 16.55
N GLY A 230 0.99 -5.12 15.23
CA GLY A 230 0.57 -6.16 14.29
C GLY A 230 -0.93 -6.19 14.01
N VAL A 231 -1.63 -5.06 14.16
CA VAL A 231 -3.00 -4.93 13.66
C VAL A 231 -3.00 -5.10 12.14
N ARG A 232 -3.94 -5.88 11.62
CA ARG A 232 -4.06 -6.28 10.20
C ARG A 232 -4.05 -5.07 9.26
N PRO A 233 -3.27 -5.13 8.17
CA PRO A 233 -3.22 -4.10 7.13
C PRO A 233 -4.60 -3.66 6.62
N GLU A 234 -5.53 -4.60 6.40
CA GLU A 234 -6.85 -4.30 5.84
C GLU A 234 -7.71 -3.47 6.80
N SER A 235 -7.60 -3.73 8.11
CA SER A 235 -8.33 -2.97 9.12
C SER A 235 -7.71 -1.59 9.34
N ILE A 236 -6.39 -1.48 9.28
CA ILE A 236 -5.71 -0.17 9.25
C ILE A 236 -6.14 0.60 8.01
N GLY A 237 -6.15 -0.04 6.84
CA GLY A 237 -6.63 0.53 5.59
C GLY A 237 -8.08 1.03 5.69
N ALA A 238 -8.98 0.21 6.22
CA ALA A 238 -10.38 0.61 6.45
C ALA A 238 -10.50 1.81 7.39
N SER A 239 -9.70 1.87 8.46
CA SER A 239 -9.66 3.02 9.36
C SER A 239 -9.22 4.29 8.65
N LEU A 240 -8.15 4.21 7.85
CA LEU A 240 -7.62 5.35 7.08
C LEU A 240 -8.65 5.85 6.06
N VAL A 241 -9.35 4.94 5.38
CA VAL A 241 -10.43 5.28 4.44
C VAL A 241 -11.55 6.03 5.16
N ASN A 242 -12.02 5.51 6.30
CA ASN A 242 -13.07 6.15 7.08
C ASN A 242 -12.64 7.54 7.60
N TYR A 243 -11.41 7.65 8.11
CA TYR A 243 -10.86 8.92 8.59
C TYR A 243 -10.79 9.95 7.47
N ALA A 244 -10.23 9.57 6.31
CA ALA A 244 -10.13 10.43 5.14
C ALA A 244 -11.50 10.89 4.65
N GLN A 245 -12.48 9.97 4.57
CA GLN A 245 -13.84 10.31 4.17
C GLN A 245 -14.48 11.29 5.16
N LYS A 246 -14.29 11.11 6.47
CA LYS A 246 -14.84 12.01 7.48
C LYS A 246 -14.22 13.40 7.42
N GLU A 247 -12.91 13.51 7.27
CA GLU A 247 -12.23 14.82 7.28
C GLU A 247 -12.28 15.55 5.94
N LEU A 248 -12.13 14.84 4.82
CA LEU A 248 -12.05 15.47 3.48
C LEU A 248 -13.43 15.68 2.86
N THR A 249 -14.40 14.77 3.06
CA THR A 249 -15.73 14.87 2.44
C THR A 249 -16.65 15.86 3.17
N LYS A 250 -16.47 16.08 4.47
CA LYS A 250 -17.23 17.08 5.24
C LYS A 250 -16.92 18.52 4.81
N LYS A 251 -15.75 18.75 4.22
CA LYS A 251 -15.20 20.09 3.96
C LYS A 251 -15.05 20.39 2.46
N SER A 252 -14.99 19.37 1.60
CA SER A 252 -14.69 19.58 0.18
C SER A 252 -15.37 18.54 -0.73
N SER A 253 -15.91 18.98 -1.87
CA SER A 253 -16.63 18.13 -2.85
C SER A 253 -15.71 17.24 -3.69
N LEU A 254 -14.53 16.87 -3.17
CA LEU A 254 -13.41 16.29 -3.91
C LEU A 254 -13.64 14.84 -4.34
N TRP A 255 -14.56 14.16 -3.66
CA TRP A 255 -14.81 12.74 -3.89
C TRP A 255 -15.81 12.46 -5.02
N ASN A 256 -16.53 13.48 -5.52
CA ASN A 256 -17.53 13.31 -6.57
C ASN A 256 -17.10 13.95 -7.90
N PRO A 257 -16.89 13.14 -8.96
CA PRO A 257 -16.60 13.65 -10.32
C PRO A 257 -17.74 14.46 -10.95
N SER A 258 -18.97 14.32 -10.45
CA SER A 258 -20.19 14.88 -11.06
C SER A 258 -20.57 16.27 -10.55
N SER A 259 -19.94 16.74 -9.46
CA SER A 259 -20.15 18.09 -8.94
C SER A 259 -19.10 19.04 -9.51
N GLN A 260 -19.55 19.94 -10.38
CA GLN A 260 -18.75 21.07 -10.88
C GLN A 260 -17.99 21.75 -9.72
N PRO A 261 -16.68 22.05 -9.88
CA PRO A 261 -15.92 22.71 -8.84
C PRO A 261 -16.39 24.17 -8.72
N LYS A 262 -17.23 24.46 -7.72
CA LYS A 262 -17.34 25.84 -7.24
C LYS A 262 -16.06 26.15 -6.49
N VAL A 263 -15.16 26.85 -7.16
CA VAL A 263 -13.91 27.38 -6.62
C VAL A 263 -14.25 28.48 -5.61
N ASP A 264 -14.56 28.09 -4.38
CA ASP A 264 -14.40 28.97 -3.22
C ASP A 264 -13.17 28.51 -2.45
N LEU A 265 -12.01 28.96 -2.91
CA LEU A 265 -10.72 28.85 -2.22
C LEU A 265 -10.77 29.66 -0.92
N VAL A 266 -11.33 29.07 0.14
CA VAL A 266 -11.14 29.57 1.50
C VAL A 266 -9.70 29.26 1.91
N ALA A 267 -8.83 30.26 1.76
CA ALA A 267 -7.37 30.22 1.92
C ALA A 267 -6.85 29.86 3.34
N GLY A 268 -7.69 29.33 4.22
CA GLY A 268 -7.31 28.80 5.55
C GLY A 268 -7.47 27.29 5.73
N SER A 269 -8.24 26.60 4.87
CA SER A 269 -8.54 25.14 5.01
C SER A 269 -7.50 24.23 4.34
N SER A 270 -6.82 24.72 3.30
CA SER A 270 -5.94 23.91 2.46
C SER A 270 -4.74 23.32 3.21
N GLY A 271 -4.21 24.03 4.22
CA GLY A 271 -3.05 23.57 4.99
C GLY A 271 -3.37 22.36 5.87
N HIS A 272 -4.53 22.35 6.52
CA HIS A 272 -4.96 21.23 7.34
C HIS A 272 -5.35 20.01 6.49
N GLU A 273 -6.09 20.21 5.40
CA GLU A 273 -6.45 19.14 4.47
C GLU A 273 -5.20 18.50 3.85
N ARG A 274 -4.21 19.32 3.47
CA ARG A 274 -2.90 18.85 3.01
C ARG A 274 -2.20 18.00 4.06
N LEU A 275 -2.14 18.46 5.31
CA LEU A 275 -1.54 17.70 6.40
C LEU A 275 -2.24 16.35 6.60
N VAL A 276 -3.58 16.33 6.56
CA VAL A 276 -4.38 15.09 6.67
C VAL A 276 -4.02 14.12 5.54
N VAL A 277 -3.99 14.58 4.29
CA VAL A 277 -3.62 13.74 3.13
C VAL A 277 -2.20 13.20 3.27
N GLU A 278 -1.22 14.05 3.55
CA GLU A 278 0.19 13.64 3.71
C GLU A 278 0.37 12.62 4.84
N THR A 279 -0.31 12.82 5.98
CA THR A 279 -0.29 11.89 7.10
C THR A 279 -0.95 10.56 6.73
N ILE A 280 -2.13 10.56 6.07
CA ILE A 280 -2.78 9.32 5.63
C ILE A 280 -1.86 8.53 4.69
N VAL A 281 -1.24 9.20 3.71
CA VAL A 281 -0.28 8.56 2.79
C VAL A 281 0.86 7.89 3.56
N SER A 282 1.42 8.58 4.57
CA SER A 282 2.49 8.01 5.41
C SER A 282 2.07 6.78 6.22
N LEU A 283 0.77 6.65 6.51
CA LEU A 283 0.21 5.56 7.31
C LEU A 283 -0.26 4.37 6.47
N LEU A 284 -0.41 4.52 5.14
CA LEU A 284 -0.91 3.47 4.25
C LEU A 284 -0.14 2.15 4.41
N PRO A 285 -0.82 0.99 4.57
CA PRO A 285 -0.19 -0.32 4.61
C PRO A 285 0.57 -0.62 3.32
N VAL A 286 1.66 -1.39 3.38
CA VAL A 286 2.49 -1.70 2.20
C VAL A 286 1.89 -2.81 1.34
N GLU A 287 1.00 -3.59 1.92
CA GLU A 287 0.32 -4.73 1.33
C GLU A 287 -0.68 -4.28 0.24
N LYS A 288 -0.67 -4.98 -0.89
CA LYS A 288 -1.63 -4.75 -1.98
C LYS A 288 -3.05 -5.04 -1.48
N LEU A 289 -4.04 -4.34 -2.04
CA LEU A 289 -5.47 -4.51 -1.72
C LEU A 289 -5.89 -4.19 -0.28
N ALA A 290 -4.98 -3.68 0.58
CA ALA A 290 -5.34 -3.24 1.94
C ALA A 290 -6.31 -2.05 1.95
N VAL A 291 -6.30 -1.24 0.88
CA VAL A 291 -7.29 -0.19 0.60
C VAL A 291 -7.81 -0.32 -0.83
N PRO A 292 -9.06 0.12 -1.11
CA PRO A 292 -9.59 0.12 -2.47
C PRO A 292 -8.73 0.96 -3.43
N ILE A 293 -8.55 0.50 -4.67
CA ILE A 293 -7.76 1.26 -5.66
C ILE A 293 -8.38 2.63 -5.98
N SER A 294 -9.70 2.71 -6.03
CA SER A 294 -10.43 3.97 -6.22
C SER A 294 -10.15 4.98 -5.10
N PHE A 295 -9.90 4.49 -3.87
CA PHE A 295 -9.48 5.33 -2.75
C PHE A 295 -8.09 5.92 -2.98
N LEU A 296 -7.13 5.12 -3.47
CA LEU A 296 -5.79 5.62 -3.80
C LEU A 296 -5.83 6.68 -4.91
N PHE A 297 -6.64 6.47 -5.95
CA PHE A 297 -6.84 7.48 -7.00
C PHE A 297 -7.51 8.75 -6.45
N GLY A 298 -8.52 8.62 -5.59
CA GLY A 298 -9.13 9.77 -4.89
C GLY A 298 -8.14 10.55 -4.04
N LEU A 299 -7.24 9.84 -3.34
CA LEU A 299 -6.20 10.44 -2.53
C LEU A 299 -5.12 11.11 -3.40
N LEU A 300 -4.75 10.51 -4.54
CA LEU A 300 -3.82 11.12 -5.51
C LEU A 300 -4.41 12.40 -6.11
N ARG A 301 -5.69 12.40 -6.50
CA ARG A 301 -6.37 13.61 -6.98
C ARG A 301 -6.35 14.72 -5.92
N SER A 302 -6.68 14.38 -4.67
CA SER A 302 -6.59 15.31 -3.55
C SER A 302 -5.16 15.82 -3.33
N ALA A 303 -4.16 14.94 -3.41
CA ALA A 303 -2.75 15.29 -3.24
C ALA A 303 -2.22 16.22 -4.34
N VAL A 304 -2.68 16.05 -5.59
CA VAL A 304 -2.35 16.95 -6.70
C VAL A 304 -3.03 18.31 -6.49
N MET A 305 -4.31 18.31 -6.14
CA MET A 305 -5.09 19.53 -5.98
C MET A 305 -4.63 20.39 -4.78
N LEU A 306 -4.26 19.77 -3.66
CA LEU A 306 -3.76 20.44 -2.45
C LEU A 306 -2.26 20.73 -2.49
N ASP A 307 -1.60 20.43 -3.61
CA ASP A 307 -0.15 20.51 -3.82
C ASP A 307 0.66 19.89 -2.67
N CYS A 308 0.31 18.66 -2.29
CA CYS A 308 1.04 17.87 -1.30
C CYS A 308 2.49 17.58 -1.75
N THR A 309 3.33 17.11 -0.84
CA THR A 309 4.73 16.81 -1.15
C THR A 309 4.89 15.89 -2.36
N VAL A 310 5.96 16.09 -3.12
CA VAL A 310 6.32 15.23 -4.26
C VAL A 310 6.48 13.77 -3.82
N ALA A 311 7.05 13.53 -2.63
CA ALA A 311 7.20 12.20 -2.06
C ALA A 311 5.86 11.49 -1.88
N SER A 312 4.85 12.17 -1.32
CA SER A 312 3.51 11.61 -1.13
C SER A 312 2.83 11.27 -2.47
N ARG A 313 2.97 12.13 -3.49
CA ARG A 313 2.42 11.87 -4.83
C ARG A 313 3.09 10.67 -5.49
N LEU A 314 4.43 10.60 -5.45
CA LEU A 314 5.18 9.48 -6.04
C LEU A 314 4.92 8.15 -5.31
N ASP A 315 4.73 8.17 -3.99
CA ASP A 315 4.37 6.98 -3.23
C ASP A 315 2.99 6.45 -3.65
N LEU A 316 2.00 7.35 -3.81
CA LEU A 316 0.68 6.99 -4.32
C LEU A 316 0.74 6.46 -5.76
N GLU A 317 1.49 7.11 -6.65
CA GLU A 317 1.67 6.66 -8.03
C GLU A 317 2.31 5.26 -8.10
N ARG A 318 3.27 4.97 -7.21
CA ARG A 318 3.89 3.64 -7.10
C ARG A 318 2.89 2.59 -6.62
N ARG A 319 2.13 2.90 -5.56
CA ARG A 319 1.12 2.00 -5.00
C ARG A 319 -0.01 1.73 -6.00
N ILE A 320 -0.46 2.74 -6.73
CA ILE A 320 -1.46 2.57 -7.78
C ILE A 320 -0.89 1.71 -8.92
N GLY A 321 0.33 2.03 -9.37
CA GLY A 321 1.03 1.21 -10.38
C GLY A 321 1.11 -0.26 -9.96
N SER A 322 1.25 -0.53 -8.65
CA SER A 322 1.43 -1.88 -8.11
C SER A 322 0.25 -2.86 -8.27
N GLN A 323 -0.94 -2.32 -8.55
CA GLN A 323 -2.21 -3.03 -8.63
C GLN A 323 -3.10 -2.44 -9.73
N LEU A 324 -2.49 -1.93 -10.80
CA LEU A 324 -3.19 -1.22 -11.87
C LEU A 324 -4.17 -2.12 -12.64
N ASP A 325 -4.02 -3.44 -12.56
CA ASP A 325 -4.86 -4.43 -13.23
C ASP A 325 -6.30 -4.51 -12.69
N ILE A 326 -6.55 -3.95 -11.51
CA ILE A 326 -7.89 -3.81 -10.92
C ILE A 326 -8.49 -2.41 -11.09
N ALA A 327 -7.79 -1.49 -11.77
CA ALA A 327 -8.28 -0.13 -12.01
C ALA A 327 -9.34 -0.08 -13.12
N THR A 328 -10.20 0.95 -13.07
CA THR A 328 -11.17 1.26 -14.11
C THR A 328 -10.73 2.45 -14.95
N LEU A 329 -11.39 2.69 -16.08
CA LEU A 329 -11.11 3.85 -16.93
C LEU A 329 -11.33 5.17 -16.18
N ASP A 330 -12.41 5.26 -15.42
CA ASP A 330 -12.76 6.45 -14.62
C ASP A 330 -11.69 6.79 -13.59
N ASP A 331 -10.99 5.78 -13.06
CA ASP A 331 -9.88 5.98 -12.14
C ASP A 331 -8.68 6.71 -12.80
N LEU A 332 -8.38 6.41 -14.07
CA LEU A 332 -7.27 7.02 -14.81
C LEU A 332 -7.58 8.43 -15.30
N LEU A 333 -8.85 8.82 -15.35
CA LEU A 333 -9.29 10.17 -15.74
C LEU A 333 -9.03 11.17 -14.59
N ILE A 334 -7.76 11.47 -14.35
CA ILE A 334 -7.31 12.45 -13.35
C ILE A 334 -7.39 13.84 -13.99
N PRO A 335 -8.21 14.78 -13.46
CA PRO A 335 -8.30 16.13 -14.02
C PRO A 335 -6.97 16.87 -13.92
N SER A 336 -6.64 17.68 -14.95
CA SER A 336 -5.52 18.61 -14.82
C SER A 336 -5.95 19.82 -13.98
N PHE A 337 -5.21 20.09 -12.91
CA PHE A 337 -5.40 21.26 -12.05
C PHE A 337 -4.38 22.37 -12.36
N ARG A 338 -3.58 22.22 -13.42
CA ARG A 338 -2.45 23.11 -13.74
C ARG A 338 -2.80 24.02 -14.92
N HIS A 339 -2.98 25.31 -14.63
CA HIS A 339 -3.09 26.45 -15.56
C HIS A 339 -4.22 26.39 -16.61
N ALA A 340 -4.80 27.56 -16.91
CA ALA A 340 -5.76 27.70 -17.99
C ALA A 340 -5.08 27.48 -19.35
N GLY A 341 -5.34 26.35 -20.01
CA GLY A 341 -4.81 26.01 -21.34
C GLY A 341 -4.06 24.67 -21.46
N ASP A 342 -3.96 23.89 -20.38
CA ASP A 342 -3.39 22.54 -20.43
C ASP A 342 -4.41 21.50 -20.94
N THR A 343 -4.00 20.23 -21.07
CA THR A 343 -4.91 19.12 -21.37
C THR A 343 -6.01 18.99 -20.30
N LEU A 344 -7.17 18.47 -20.66
CA LEU A 344 -8.29 18.25 -19.72
C LEU A 344 -7.90 17.29 -18.59
N PHE A 345 -7.05 16.30 -18.90
CA PHE A 345 -6.56 15.29 -17.96
C PHE A 345 -5.05 15.42 -17.74
N ASP A 346 -4.58 15.04 -16.54
CA ASP A 346 -3.16 14.97 -16.20
C ASP A 346 -2.54 13.68 -16.76
N VAL A 347 -2.06 13.82 -17.99
CA VAL A 347 -1.41 12.77 -18.77
C VAL A 347 -0.06 12.35 -18.17
N ASP A 348 0.66 13.28 -17.55
CA ASP A 348 2.01 13.01 -17.04
C ASP A 348 1.96 12.12 -15.80
N THR A 349 0.94 12.31 -14.94
CA THR A 349 0.70 11.46 -13.78
C THR A 349 0.33 10.02 -14.20
N VAL A 350 -0.55 9.85 -15.19
CA VAL A 350 -0.89 8.51 -15.70
C VAL A 350 0.32 7.82 -16.33
N HIS A 351 1.15 8.55 -17.09
CA HIS A 351 2.38 8.00 -17.63
C HIS A 351 3.33 7.50 -16.54
N ARG A 352 3.51 8.24 -15.43
CA ARG A 352 4.33 7.78 -14.28
C ARG A 352 3.77 6.52 -13.61
N ILE A 353 2.45 6.43 -13.45
CA ILE A 353 1.78 5.23 -12.92
C ILE A 353 2.07 4.01 -13.82
N LEU A 354 1.98 4.18 -15.14
CA LEU A 354 2.27 3.11 -16.10
C LEU A 354 3.73 2.68 -16.08
N VAL A 355 4.67 3.62 -15.93
CA VAL A 355 6.09 3.31 -15.77
C VAL A 355 6.31 2.47 -14.50
N ASN A 356 5.70 2.84 -13.37
CA ASN A 356 5.78 2.07 -12.13
C ASN A 356 5.23 0.64 -12.30
N PHE A 357 4.09 0.48 -13.00
CA PHE A 357 3.53 -0.84 -13.31
C PHE A 357 4.49 -1.68 -14.17
N SER A 358 5.11 -1.08 -15.19
CA SER A 358 6.04 -1.80 -16.09
C SER A 358 7.33 -2.27 -15.41
N GLN A 359 7.77 -1.58 -14.35
CA GLN A 359 9.00 -1.88 -13.61
C GLN A 359 8.82 -2.94 -12.53
N GLN A 360 7.59 -3.37 -12.26
CA GLN A 360 7.26 -4.21 -11.11
C GLN A 360 7.59 -5.70 -11.33
N ASP A 361 7.64 -6.13 -12.60
CA ASP A 361 7.88 -7.53 -13.02
C ASP A 361 9.30 -8.05 -12.67
N ASP A 362 10.24 -7.18 -12.30
CA ASP A 362 11.62 -7.59 -11.96
C ASP A 362 11.81 -7.96 -10.47
N SER A 363 10.85 -7.68 -9.58
CA SER A 363 11.06 -7.76 -8.12
C SER A 363 10.26 -8.83 -7.34
N GLU A 364 9.14 -9.32 -7.86
CA GLU A 364 8.24 -10.22 -7.09
C GLU A 364 8.37 -11.73 -7.40
N ASP A 365 9.18 -12.10 -8.39
CA ASP A 365 9.37 -13.50 -8.82
C ASP A 365 10.28 -14.33 -7.88
N GLU A 366 10.77 -13.75 -6.75
CA GLU A 366 11.70 -14.43 -5.83
C GLU A 366 11.05 -15.12 -4.62
N MET A 367 9.72 -15.01 -4.40
CA MET A 367 9.15 -15.38 -3.09
C MET A 367 7.88 -16.25 -3.05
N ASP A 368 7.53 -16.99 -4.12
CA ASP A 368 6.47 -18.02 -4.02
C ASP A 368 7.00 -19.42 -4.37
N ASP A 369 7.42 -20.11 -3.32
CA ASP A 369 7.87 -21.51 -3.31
C ASP A 369 6.68 -22.48 -3.20
N ALA A 370 6.82 -23.63 -3.85
CA ALA A 370 6.09 -24.88 -3.63
C ALA A 370 4.57 -24.94 -3.86
N SER A 371 4.15 -25.15 -5.11
CA SER A 371 3.11 -26.17 -5.38
C SER A 371 3.41 -26.94 -6.67
N VAL A 372 4.07 -28.07 -6.50
CA VAL A 372 4.22 -29.12 -7.50
C VAL A 372 2.95 -29.97 -7.44
N PHE A 373 2.03 -29.81 -8.38
CA PHE A 373 1.32 -30.86 -9.13
C PHE A 373 0.04 -30.35 -9.82
N GLU A 374 -0.11 -30.82 -11.07
CA GLU A 374 -1.29 -30.92 -11.95
C GLU A 374 -1.92 -29.69 -12.62
N SER A 375 -1.62 -29.64 -13.93
CA SER A 375 -2.53 -29.61 -15.10
C SER A 375 -3.46 -28.42 -15.33
N ASP A 376 -3.47 -27.99 -16.60
CA ASP A 376 -4.15 -26.84 -17.22
C ASP A 376 -3.60 -25.48 -16.80
N SER A 377 -2.39 -25.14 -17.26
CA SER A 377 -1.76 -23.85 -16.96
C SER A 377 -2.68 -22.67 -17.30
N PRO A 378 -3.27 -21.96 -16.30
CA PRO A 378 -3.88 -20.66 -16.52
C PRO A 378 -2.76 -19.67 -16.89
N GLN A 379 -3.11 -18.52 -17.46
CA GLN A 379 -2.14 -17.44 -17.68
C GLN A 379 -1.45 -17.13 -16.34
N SER A 380 -0.13 -16.91 -16.34
CA SER A 380 0.52 -16.44 -15.11
C SER A 380 -0.16 -15.13 -14.68
N PRO A 381 -0.31 -14.89 -13.36
CA PRO A 381 -1.00 -13.69 -12.85
C PRO A 381 -0.48 -12.39 -13.49
N SER A 382 0.82 -12.31 -13.75
CA SER A 382 1.46 -11.18 -14.44
C SER A 382 1.02 -10.99 -15.89
N GLN A 383 0.75 -12.07 -16.65
CA GLN A 383 0.27 -11.95 -18.04
C GLN A 383 -1.20 -11.51 -18.10
N THR A 384 -2.04 -11.99 -17.19
CA THR A 384 -3.43 -11.55 -17.11
C THR A 384 -3.51 -10.08 -16.68
N ALA A 385 -2.67 -9.65 -15.73
CA ALA A 385 -2.55 -8.26 -15.33
C ALA A 385 -2.10 -7.37 -16.50
N LEU A 386 -1.02 -7.73 -17.20
CA LEU A 386 -0.52 -7.02 -18.38
C LEU A 386 -1.60 -6.87 -19.47
N PHE A 387 -2.39 -7.91 -19.74
CA PHE A 387 -3.48 -7.85 -20.71
C PHE A 387 -4.63 -6.93 -20.28
N LYS A 388 -5.03 -6.97 -19.00
CA LYS A 388 -6.06 -6.06 -18.48
C LYS A 388 -5.59 -4.60 -18.57
N VAL A 389 -4.35 -4.34 -18.16
CA VAL A 389 -3.77 -2.99 -18.21
C VAL A 389 -3.59 -2.51 -19.64
N SER A 390 -3.20 -3.36 -20.60
CA SER A 390 -3.10 -2.95 -22.00
C SER A 390 -4.44 -2.51 -22.60
N LYS A 391 -5.52 -3.24 -22.29
CA LYS A 391 -6.88 -2.83 -22.67
C LYS A 391 -7.30 -1.53 -21.99
N LEU A 392 -6.96 -1.34 -20.72
CA LEU A 392 -7.25 -0.12 -19.97
C LEU A 392 -6.52 1.09 -20.57
N VAL A 393 -5.24 0.94 -20.93
CA VAL A 393 -4.43 1.98 -21.59
C VAL A 393 -4.99 2.33 -22.96
N ASP A 394 -5.39 1.34 -23.77
CA ASP A 394 -5.97 1.59 -25.08
C ASP A 394 -7.31 2.36 -24.99
N ASN A 395 -8.12 2.06 -23.97
CA ASN A 395 -9.33 2.82 -23.68
C ASN A 395 -9.02 4.25 -23.21
N TYR A 396 -8.05 4.40 -22.31
CA TYR A 396 -7.60 5.71 -21.84
C TYR A 396 -7.07 6.59 -22.97
N LEU A 397 -6.22 6.03 -23.86
CA LEU A 397 -5.73 6.70 -25.05
C LEU A 397 -6.88 7.17 -25.95
N ALA A 398 -7.92 6.37 -26.12
CA ALA A 398 -9.09 6.74 -26.92
C ALA A 398 -9.91 7.88 -26.28
N GLU A 399 -10.00 7.95 -24.95
CA GLU A 399 -10.68 9.03 -24.24
C GLU A 399 -9.92 10.36 -24.29
N ILE A 400 -8.59 10.35 -24.20
CA ILE A 400 -7.78 11.58 -24.25
C ILE A 400 -7.49 12.04 -25.68
N ALA A 401 -7.59 11.15 -26.67
CA ALA A 401 -7.27 11.44 -28.07
C ALA A 401 -7.98 12.65 -28.70
N PRO A 402 -9.27 12.95 -28.39
CA PRO A 402 -9.96 14.12 -28.93
C PRO A 402 -9.45 15.46 -28.41
N ASP A 403 -8.67 15.49 -27.33
CA ASP A 403 -8.16 16.74 -26.73
C ASP A 403 -7.17 17.43 -27.68
N ALA A 404 -7.52 18.64 -28.14
CA ALA A 404 -6.72 19.43 -29.05
C ALA A 404 -5.37 19.89 -28.45
N ASN A 405 -5.26 19.95 -27.12
CA ASN A 405 -4.03 20.32 -26.42
C ASN A 405 -3.09 19.11 -26.22
N LEU A 406 -3.54 17.88 -26.53
CA LEU A 406 -2.75 16.68 -26.35
C LEU A 406 -1.62 16.58 -27.39
N LYS A 407 -0.38 16.80 -26.92
CA LYS A 407 0.82 16.71 -27.74
C LYS A 407 1.09 15.27 -28.19
N LEU A 408 1.54 15.12 -29.44
CA LEU A 408 1.91 13.84 -30.04
C LEU A 408 2.92 13.05 -29.20
N THR A 409 3.92 13.72 -28.63
CA THR A 409 4.95 13.08 -27.81
C THR A 409 4.39 12.42 -26.57
N LYS A 410 3.38 13.03 -25.92
CA LYS A 410 2.72 12.45 -24.73
C LYS A 410 1.85 11.24 -25.12
N PHE A 411 1.12 11.35 -26.24
CA PHE A 411 0.30 10.25 -26.76
C PHE A 411 1.15 9.01 -27.08
N ILE A 412 2.26 9.19 -27.80
CA ILE A 412 3.19 8.10 -28.14
C ILE A 412 3.82 7.50 -26.87
N ALA A 413 4.27 8.34 -25.92
CA ALA A 413 4.89 7.87 -24.69
C ALA A 413 3.99 6.89 -23.91
N ILE A 414 2.69 7.19 -23.79
CA ILE A 414 1.72 6.27 -23.16
C ILE A 414 1.53 4.99 -23.98
N ALA A 415 1.38 5.10 -25.30
CA ALA A 415 1.16 3.95 -26.17
C ALA A 415 2.33 2.94 -26.11
N GLU A 416 3.56 3.44 -25.97
CA GLU A 416 4.80 2.67 -25.91
C GLU A 416 5.21 2.21 -24.50
N THR A 417 4.51 2.64 -23.43
CA THR A 417 4.94 2.32 -22.05
C THR A 417 4.89 0.82 -21.75
N LEU A 418 3.98 0.08 -22.40
CA LEU A 418 3.82 -1.37 -22.21
C LEU A 418 4.59 -2.17 -23.27
N PRO A 419 5.12 -3.35 -22.93
CA PRO A 419 5.86 -4.18 -23.89
C PRO A 419 4.97 -4.69 -25.03
N ALA A 420 5.55 -4.93 -26.20
CA ALA A 420 4.81 -5.31 -27.42
C ALA A 420 3.98 -6.60 -27.30
N HIS A 421 4.33 -7.49 -26.36
CA HIS A 421 3.58 -8.72 -26.10
C HIS A 421 2.38 -8.54 -25.16
N ALA A 422 2.24 -7.38 -24.49
CA ALA A 422 1.09 -7.07 -23.65
C ALA A 422 -0.21 -6.90 -24.47
N ARG A 423 -0.08 -6.56 -25.76
CA ARG A 423 -1.19 -6.44 -26.71
C ARG A 423 -1.23 -7.66 -27.63
N THR A 424 -2.24 -8.50 -27.46
CA THR A 424 -2.56 -9.60 -28.37
C THR A 424 -3.46 -9.16 -29.53
N ILE A 425 -4.28 -8.13 -29.30
CA ILE A 425 -5.19 -7.51 -30.28
C ILE A 425 -4.93 -6.01 -30.28
N HIS A 426 -4.81 -5.40 -31.46
CA HIS A 426 -4.47 -3.98 -31.62
C HIS A 426 -5.68 -3.07 -31.93
N ASP A 427 -6.90 -3.60 -31.91
CA ASP A 427 -8.13 -2.86 -32.25
C ASP A 427 -8.33 -1.60 -31.37
N GLY A 428 -8.08 -1.72 -30.06
CA GLY A 428 -8.20 -0.60 -29.12
C GLY A 428 -7.20 0.50 -29.42
N LEU A 429 -5.93 0.14 -29.58
CA LEU A 429 -4.86 1.06 -29.99
C LEU A 429 -5.14 1.71 -31.36
N TYR A 430 -5.61 0.94 -32.35
CA TYR A 430 -6.01 1.47 -33.65
C TYR A 430 -7.14 2.49 -33.52
N ARG A 431 -8.19 2.18 -32.75
CA ARG A 431 -9.30 3.10 -32.47
C ARG A 431 -8.79 4.41 -31.86
N ALA A 432 -7.90 4.33 -30.86
CA ALA A 432 -7.33 5.51 -30.23
C ALA A 432 -6.52 6.37 -31.21
N ILE A 433 -5.66 5.75 -32.03
CA ILE A 433 -4.87 6.44 -33.05
C ILE A 433 -5.76 7.07 -34.11
N ASP A 434 -6.83 6.38 -34.55
CA ASP A 434 -7.75 6.92 -35.54
C ASP A 434 -8.51 8.15 -35.01
N ILE A 435 -8.97 8.11 -33.75
CA ILE A 435 -9.58 9.26 -33.08
C ILE A 435 -8.58 10.42 -32.99
N TYR A 436 -7.32 10.13 -32.63
CA TYR A 436 -6.27 11.15 -32.56
C TYR A 436 -6.00 11.78 -33.93
N LEU A 437 -5.85 10.99 -34.99
CA LEU A 437 -5.67 11.48 -36.37
C LEU A 437 -6.88 12.32 -36.84
N LYS A 438 -8.09 11.98 -36.38
CA LYS A 438 -9.31 12.73 -36.71
C LYS A 438 -9.35 14.10 -36.01
N ALA A 439 -8.95 14.16 -34.75
CA ALA A 439 -8.94 15.39 -33.94
C ALA A 439 -7.75 16.32 -34.28
N HIS A 440 -6.61 15.74 -34.67
CA HIS A 440 -5.34 16.45 -34.92
C HIS A 440 -5.00 16.51 -36.42
N GLN A 441 -5.85 17.16 -37.22
CA GLN A 441 -5.70 17.18 -38.68
C GLN A 441 -4.46 17.95 -39.18
N SER A 442 -3.87 18.80 -38.33
CA SER A 442 -2.66 19.58 -38.62
C SER A 442 -1.35 18.78 -38.50
N LEU A 443 -1.43 17.47 -38.18
CA LEU A 443 -0.26 16.61 -38.07
C LEU A 443 0.47 16.45 -39.41
N SER A 444 1.80 16.50 -39.35
CA SER A 444 2.66 16.27 -40.50
C SER A 444 2.65 14.79 -40.94
N ASP A 445 2.85 14.52 -42.24
CA ASP A 445 2.99 13.16 -42.76
C ASP A 445 3.99 12.26 -42.00
N PRO A 446 5.20 12.73 -41.62
CA PRO A 446 6.12 11.89 -40.84
C PRO A 446 5.56 11.57 -39.45
N ASP A 447 4.79 12.45 -38.83
CA ASP A 447 4.18 12.20 -37.53
C ASP A 447 3.02 11.21 -37.61
N ARG A 448 2.19 11.28 -38.68
CA ARG A 448 1.18 10.26 -38.98
C ARG A 448 1.82 8.89 -39.17
N LYS A 449 2.97 8.83 -39.87
CA LYS A 449 3.76 7.59 -40.03
C LYS A 449 4.29 7.07 -38.69
N LYS A 450 4.75 7.94 -37.77
CA LYS A 450 5.20 7.51 -36.43
C LYS A 450 4.06 6.85 -35.65
N LEU A 451 2.87 7.45 -35.64
CA LEU A 451 1.70 6.86 -34.98
C LEU A 451 1.34 5.49 -35.55
N CYS A 452 1.28 5.38 -36.88
CA CYS A 452 0.88 4.13 -37.53
C CYS A 452 1.89 2.99 -37.35
N LYS A 453 3.15 3.29 -37.03
CA LYS A 453 4.18 2.27 -36.70
C LYS A 453 3.94 1.59 -35.35
N LEU A 454 3.15 2.20 -34.45
CA LEU A 454 2.78 1.58 -33.17
C LEU A 454 1.80 0.41 -33.35
N ILE A 455 1.13 0.34 -34.51
CA ILE A 455 0.13 -0.66 -34.82
C ILE A 455 0.80 -1.83 -35.53
N ASP A 456 0.67 -3.02 -34.95
CA ASP A 456 0.90 -4.26 -35.67
C ASP A 456 -0.40 -4.65 -36.40
N PHE A 457 -0.46 -4.36 -37.71
CA PHE A 457 -1.63 -4.63 -38.53
C PHE A 457 -1.97 -6.12 -38.64
N GLN A 458 -1.05 -7.03 -38.30
CA GLN A 458 -1.32 -8.47 -38.23
C GLN A 458 -2.23 -8.81 -37.04
N LYS A 459 -2.20 -8.01 -35.97
CA LYS A 459 -2.97 -8.20 -34.73
C LYS A 459 -4.33 -7.49 -34.74
N LEU A 460 -4.78 -6.98 -35.89
CA LEU A 460 -6.11 -6.41 -36.02
C LEU A 460 -7.16 -7.51 -36.25
N SER A 461 -8.35 -7.31 -35.68
CA SER A 461 -9.53 -8.12 -36.02
C SER A 461 -9.98 -7.87 -37.46
N GLN A 462 -10.92 -8.68 -37.96
CA GLN A 462 -11.45 -8.52 -39.32
C GLN A 462 -12.17 -7.18 -39.49
N GLU A 463 -12.93 -6.79 -38.47
CA GLU A 463 -13.71 -5.56 -38.46
C GLU A 463 -12.78 -4.34 -38.41
N ALA A 464 -11.77 -4.36 -37.54
CA ALA A 464 -10.79 -3.30 -37.44
C ALA A 464 -9.92 -3.19 -38.71
N GLY A 465 -9.52 -4.33 -39.28
CA GLY A 465 -8.78 -4.38 -40.54
C GLY A 465 -9.58 -3.82 -41.73
N ALA A 466 -10.86 -4.19 -41.84
CA ALA A 466 -11.75 -3.63 -42.87
C ALA A 466 -11.94 -2.12 -42.72
N HIS A 467 -12.13 -1.63 -41.49
CA HIS A 467 -12.20 -0.19 -41.23
C HIS A 467 -10.89 0.51 -41.58
N ALA A 468 -9.74 -0.06 -41.23
CA ALA A 468 -8.42 0.48 -41.56
C ALA A 468 -8.14 0.52 -43.07
N ALA A 469 -8.62 -0.47 -43.83
CA ALA A 469 -8.47 -0.49 -45.28
C ALA A 469 -9.21 0.66 -46.00
N GLN A 470 -10.30 1.16 -45.40
CA GLN A 470 -11.11 2.26 -45.92
C GLN A 470 -10.74 3.63 -45.34
N ASN A 471 -9.78 3.68 -44.40
CA ASN A 471 -9.46 4.88 -43.66
C ASN A 471 -8.47 5.78 -44.43
N GLU A 472 -8.99 6.83 -45.07
CA GLU A 472 -8.20 7.82 -45.82
C GLU A 472 -7.21 8.62 -44.95
N ARG A 473 -7.34 8.58 -43.61
CA ARG A 473 -6.40 9.27 -42.72
C ARG A 473 -5.08 8.53 -42.54
N LEU A 474 -4.99 7.25 -42.93
CA LEU A 474 -3.78 6.46 -42.79
C LEU A 474 -2.81 6.74 -43.95
N PRO A 475 -1.48 6.78 -43.69
CA PRO A 475 -0.50 6.84 -44.76
C PRO A 475 -0.62 5.63 -45.71
N LEU A 476 -0.36 5.85 -47.01
CA LEU A 476 -0.42 4.81 -48.05
C LEU A 476 0.34 3.51 -47.66
N GLN A 477 1.51 3.65 -47.03
CA GLN A 477 2.31 2.49 -46.59
C GLN A 477 1.57 1.62 -45.57
N SER A 478 0.82 2.22 -44.66
CA SER A 478 0.01 1.50 -43.66
C SER A 478 -1.20 0.83 -44.31
N MET A 479 -1.86 1.51 -45.25
CA MET A 479 -2.96 0.92 -46.03
C MET A 479 -2.51 -0.34 -46.80
N VAL A 480 -1.35 -0.30 -47.43
CA VAL A 480 -0.78 -1.47 -48.13
C VAL A 480 -0.53 -2.63 -47.18
N GLN A 481 -0.03 -2.37 -45.97
CA GLN A 481 0.16 -3.40 -44.94
C GLN A 481 -1.17 -4.01 -44.48
N VAL A 482 -2.19 -3.19 -44.23
CA VAL A 482 -3.54 -3.67 -43.87
C VAL A 482 -4.10 -4.57 -44.95
N LEU A 483 -4.09 -4.11 -46.21
CA LEU A 483 -4.61 -4.87 -47.35
C LEU A 483 -3.85 -6.19 -47.56
N TYR A 484 -2.54 -6.19 -47.35
CA TYR A 484 -1.73 -7.41 -47.42
C TYR A 484 -2.16 -8.46 -46.38
N PHE A 485 -2.37 -8.06 -45.13
CA PHE A 485 -2.81 -8.99 -44.08
C PHE A 485 -4.26 -9.45 -44.25
N GLU A 486 -5.15 -8.59 -44.75
CA GLU A 486 -6.51 -8.99 -45.13
C GLU A 486 -6.50 -10.00 -46.29
N GLN A 487 -5.67 -9.78 -47.31
CA GLN A 487 -5.48 -10.75 -48.40
C GLN A 487 -4.91 -12.09 -47.89
N LEU A 488 -3.96 -12.04 -46.96
CA LEU A 488 -3.37 -13.23 -46.34
C LEU A 488 -4.41 -14.04 -45.55
N ARG A 489 -5.29 -13.36 -44.79
CA ARG A 489 -6.38 -14.00 -44.05
C ARG A 489 -7.42 -14.62 -44.97
N LEU A 490 -7.85 -13.89 -46.01
CA LEU A 490 -8.76 -14.42 -47.03
C LEU A 490 -8.18 -15.66 -47.70
N ARG A 491 -6.91 -15.61 -48.08
CA ARG A 491 -6.19 -16.77 -48.64
C ARG A 491 -6.23 -17.94 -47.68
N ASN A 492 -5.83 -17.75 -46.42
CA ASN A 492 -5.80 -18.84 -45.45
C ASN A 492 -7.20 -19.43 -45.17
N ALA A 493 -8.25 -18.60 -45.13
CA ALA A 493 -9.63 -19.07 -44.99
C ALA A 493 -10.09 -19.93 -46.19
N LEU A 494 -9.74 -19.51 -47.42
CA LEU A 494 -10.05 -20.24 -48.65
C LEU A 494 -9.27 -21.56 -48.79
N PHE A 495 -8.04 -21.64 -48.29
CA PHE A 495 -7.22 -22.86 -48.31
C PHE A 495 -7.59 -23.86 -47.19
N CYS A 496 -8.25 -23.42 -46.11
CA CYS A 496 -8.73 -24.32 -45.05
C CYS A 496 -10.14 -24.89 -45.30
N SER A 497 -10.88 -24.38 -46.30
CA SER A 497 -12.24 -24.82 -46.61
C SER A 497 -12.33 -25.97 -47.64
N TYR A 498 -11.20 -26.50 -48.11
CA TYR A 498 -11.17 -27.64 -49.03
C TYR A 498 -10.54 -28.87 -48.34
N PRO A 499 -11.33 -29.91 -48.00
CA PRO A 499 -10.77 -31.25 -47.92
C PRO A 499 -10.41 -31.66 -49.35
N GLU A 500 -9.21 -32.24 -49.48
CA GLU A 500 -8.59 -32.79 -50.67
C GLU A 500 -9.51 -33.08 -51.86
N GLU A 501 -9.16 -32.55 -53.03
CA GLU A 501 -8.89 -33.42 -54.18
C GLU A 501 -7.79 -32.80 -55.03
N ASP A 502 -6.60 -33.37 -54.83
CA ASP A 502 -5.53 -33.62 -55.80
C ASP A 502 -5.30 -32.61 -56.93
N HIS A 503 -4.17 -31.87 -56.89
CA HIS A 503 -3.25 -31.70 -58.03
C HIS A 503 -1.94 -30.98 -57.63
N LYS A 504 -0.87 -31.79 -57.53
CA LYS A 504 0.58 -31.54 -57.74
C LYS A 504 1.15 -30.13 -57.47
N PRO A 505 2.06 -29.97 -56.49
CA PRO A 505 2.95 -28.82 -56.43
C PRO A 505 4.26 -29.11 -57.21
N MET A 506 4.59 -28.24 -58.17
CA MET A 506 5.92 -28.17 -58.76
C MET A 506 6.85 -27.30 -57.88
N HIS A 507 8.03 -27.83 -57.60
CA HIS A 507 9.06 -27.41 -56.65
C HIS A 507 9.53 -25.94 -56.71
N GLN A 508 9.79 -25.34 -55.52
CA GLN A 508 11.13 -24.91 -55.03
C GLN A 508 10.96 -24.32 -53.62
N SER A 509 11.18 -25.08 -52.55
CA SER A 509 12.48 -25.37 -51.90
C SER A 509 13.19 -24.14 -51.34
N TRP A 510 12.90 -23.80 -50.08
CA TRP A 510 13.91 -23.63 -49.02
C TRP A 510 13.27 -24.06 -47.68
N ARG A 511 13.26 -25.38 -47.44
CA ARG A 511 13.16 -25.95 -46.10
C ARG A 511 14.57 -26.33 -45.67
N ILE A 512 15.07 -25.69 -44.62
CA ILE A 512 15.92 -26.40 -43.67
C ILE A 512 14.94 -27.01 -42.66
N SER A 513 14.82 -28.33 -42.73
CA SER A 513 14.09 -29.15 -41.78
C SER A 513 15.07 -29.75 -40.80
N SER A 514 14.73 -29.68 -39.52
CA SER A 514 14.96 -30.71 -38.50
C SER A 514 14.12 -30.29 -37.30
N GLY A 515 13.13 -31.02 -36.80
CA GLY A 515 12.59 -32.32 -37.16
C GLY A 515 11.69 -32.73 -36.00
N ALA A 516 10.37 -32.61 -36.16
CA ALA A 516 9.32 -33.33 -35.43
C ALA A 516 7.97 -32.70 -35.82
N LEU A 517 7.07 -33.50 -36.36
CA LEU A 517 5.65 -33.17 -36.40
C LEU A 517 5.14 -33.21 -34.95
N SER A 518 5.02 -32.05 -34.32
CA SER A 518 4.20 -31.88 -33.13
C SER A 518 3.30 -30.67 -33.34
N ALA A 519 2.10 -30.79 -32.78
CA ALA A 519 1.03 -29.79 -32.80
C ALA A 519 1.59 -28.36 -32.74
N ALA A 520 0.96 -27.44 -33.47
CA ALA A 520 1.28 -26.01 -33.46
C ALA A 520 1.41 -25.51 -32.01
N MET A 521 2.64 -25.46 -31.51
CA MET A 521 2.96 -24.89 -30.21
C MET A 521 2.63 -23.41 -30.30
N SER A 522 1.71 -22.96 -29.46
CA SER A 522 1.38 -21.55 -29.34
C SER A 522 2.63 -20.77 -28.93
N PRO A 523 2.79 -19.48 -29.25
CA PRO A 523 3.83 -18.63 -28.66
C PRO A 523 3.91 -18.76 -27.12
N ARG A 524 2.78 -19.13 -26.49
CA ARG A 524 2.64 -19.48 -25.08
C ARG A 524 3.47 -20.70 -24.66
N ASP A 525 3.54 -21.73 -25.50
CA ASP A 525 4.24 -22.99 -25.23
C ASP A 525 5.75 -22.84 -25.43
N ASN A 526 6.17 -22.03 -26.41
CA ASN A 526 7.58 -21.66 -26.60
C ASN A 526 8.12 -20.88 -25.40
N TYR A 527 7.35 -19.91 -24.88
CA TYR A 527 7.76 -19.15 -23.69
C TYR A 527 7.80 -20.03 -22.42
N ALA A 528 6.83 -20.94 -22.26
CA ALA A 528 6.81 -21.89 -21.17
C ALA A 528 7.98 -22.91 -21.22
N SER A 529 8.38 -23.32 -22.43
CA SER A 529 9.58 -24.15 -22.65
C SER A 529 10.85 -23.39 -22.30
N LEU A 530 10.99 -22.15 -22.78
CA LEU A 530 12.15 -21.30 -22.52
C LEU A 530 12.30 -20.99 -21.02
N ARG A 531 11.19 -20.77 -20.31
CA ARG A 531 11.21 -20.51 -18.86
C ARG A 531 11.60 -21.76 -18.05
N ARG A 532 11.20 -22.96 -18.52
CA ARG A 532 11.65 -24.24 -17.93
C ARG A 532 13.15 -24.43 -18.13
N GLU A 533 13.64 -24.22 -19.34
CA GLU A 533 15.07 -24.30 -19.65
C GLU A 533 15.89 -23.27 -18.85
N ASN A 534 15.39 -22.04 -18.70
CA ASN A 534 16.05 -21.02 -17.87
C ASN A 534 16.11 -21.40 -16.39
N ARG A 535 15.05 -22.03 -15.85
CA ARG A 535 15.04 -22.54 -14.47
C ARG A 535 16.01 -23.71 -14.30
N GLU A 536 16.08 -24.61 -15.28
CA GLU A 536 17.02 -25.72 -15.28
C GLU A 536 18.47 -25.23 -15.35
N LEU A 537 18.77 -24.27 -16.23
CA LEU A 537 20.08 -23.62 -16.32
C LEU A 537 20.46 -22.88 -15.03
N LYS A 538 19.51 -22.23 -14.35
CA LYS A 538 19.75 -21.60 -13.04
C LYS A 538 20.08 -22.63 -11.95
N LEU A 539 19.38 -23.78 -11.93
CA LEU A 539 19.67 -24.88 -11.01
C LEU A 539 21.04 -25.51 -11.31
N GLU A 540 21.36 -25.74 -12.57
CA GLU A 540 22.68 -26.20 -13.03
C GLU A 540 23.77 -25.21 -12.59
N LEU A 541 23.56 -23.90 -12.76
CA LEU A 541 24.50 -22.87 -12.36
C LEU A 541 24.68 -22.79 -10.84
N ALA A 542 23.61 -23.00 -10.06
CA ALA A 542 23.70 -23.13 -8.61
C ALA A 542 24.48 -24.37 -8.18
N ARG A 543 24.26 -25.52 -8.83
CA ARG A 543 25.05 -26.75 -8.59
C ARG A 543 26.52 -26.57 -8.95
N LEU A 544 26.81 -25.90 -10.08
CA LEU A 544 28.17 -25.59 -10.50
C LEU A 544 28.86 -24.65 -9.53
N ARG A 545 28.17 -23.61 -9.03
CA ARG A 545 28.68 -22.72 -7.98
C ARG A 545 28.97 -23.46 -6.68
N MET A 546 28.10 -24.37 -6.25
CA MET A 546 28.33 -25.19 -5.07
C MET A 546 29.57 -26.07 -5.23
N ARG A 547 29.69 -26.77 -6.37
CA ARG A 547 30.88 -27.57 -6.70
C ARG A 547 32.16 -26.75 -6.80
N LEU A 548 32.08 -25.53 -7.37
CA LEU A 548 33.22 -24.62 -7.45
C LEU A 548 33.67 -24.19 -6.05
N ASN A 549 32.71 -23.90 -5.16
CA ASN A 549 32.99 -23.48 -3.80
C ASN A 549 33.58 -24.64 -2.96
N ASP A 550 33.12 -25.87 -3.18
CA ASP A 550 33.70 -27.06 -2.57
C ASP A 550 35.12 -27.33 -3.10
N LEU A 551 35.34 -27.20 -4.41
CA LEU A 551 36.69 -27.29 -5.01
C LEU A 551 37.63 -26.18 -4.52
N GLU A 552 37.12 -24.96 -4.31
CA GLU A 552 37.89 -23.84 -3.78
C GLU A 552 38.28 -24.10 -2.32
N LYS A 553 37.36 -24.66 -1.50
CA LYS A 553 37.66 -25.10 -0.14
C LYS A 553 38.68 -26.23 -0.11
N GLU A 554 38.56 -27.22 -0.99
CA GLU A 554 39.55 -28.30 -1.13
C GLU A 554 40.92 -27.76 -1.55
N HIS A 555 40.96 -26.81 -2.50
CA HIS A 555 42.19 -26.18 -2.93
C HIS A 555 42.85 -25.33 -1.81
N VAL A 556 42.05 -24.61 -1.01
CA VAL A 556 42.53 -23.88 0.17
C VAL A 556 43.01 -24.83 1.26
N CYS A 557 42.33 -25.97 1.46
CA CYS A 557 42.77 -27.01 2.38
C CYS A 557 44.11 -27.62 1.93
N MET A 558 44.21 -28.01 0.66
CA MET A 558 45.41 -28.56 0.05
C MET A 558 46.58 -27.57 0.08
N LYS A 559 46.35 -26.28 -0.20
CA LYS A 559 47.36 -25.23 -0.10
C LYS A 559 47.84 -25.06 1.35
N ARG A 560 46.93 -25.09 2.32
CA ARG A 560 47.27 -25.00 3.74
C ARG A 560 48.04 -26.24 4.22
N ASP A 561 47.72 -27.42 3.70
CA ASP A 561 48.43 -28.66 4.01
C ASP A 561 49.82 -28.68 3.36
N MET A 562 49.97 -28.10 2.17
CA MET A 562 51.28 -27.89 1.53
C MET A 562 52.13 -26.85 2.28
N GLU A 563 51.54 -25.77 2.80
CA GLU A 563 52.24 -24.74 3.58
C GLU A 563 52.61 -25.21 4.99
N LYS A 564 51.79 -26.09 5.61
CA LYS A 564 52.12 -26.74 6.88
C LYS A 564 53.12 -27.88 6.72
N SER A 565 53.16 -28.53 5.55
CA SER A 565 54.18 -29.51 5.19
C SER A 565 55.42 -28.81 4.66
N ASN A 566 56.16 -28.17 5.56
CA ASN A 566 57.53 -27.78 5.27
C ASN A 566 58.41 -29.06 5.28
N SER A 567 58.27 -29.90 4.26
CA SER A 567 59.15 -31.04 4.07
C SER A 567 59.43 -31.31 2.60
N HIS A 568 60.69 -31.07 2.25
CA HIS A 568 61.43 -31.50 1.08
C HIS A 568 61.48 -33.04 0.88
N LYS A 569 60.48 -33.81 1.33
CA LYS A 569 60.54 -35.29 1.43
C LYS A 569 59.35 -36.07 0.85
N PHE A 570 58.35 -35.42 0.23
CA PHE A 570 57.26 -36.16 -0.42
C PHE A 570 57.48 -36.47 -1.92
N MET A 571 58.47 -35.84 -2.57
CA MET A 571 58.76 -36.08 -3.99
C MET A 571 59.64 -37.30 -4.30
N SER A 572 60.12 -38.05 -3.29
CA SER A 572 60.94 -39.25 -3.54
C SER A 572 60.16 -40.58 -3.47
N SER A 573 58.89 -40.59 -3.08
CA SER A 573 58.12 -41.82 -2.87
C SER A 573 57.10 -42.13 -3.96
N PHE A 574 56.82 -41.20 -4.88
CA PHE A 574 55.98 -41.45 -6.06
C PHE A 574 56.78 -41.97 -7.27
N SER A 575 58.12 -41.94 -7.25
CA SER A 575 58.95 -42.43 -8.37
C SER A 575 59.28 -43.93 -8.33
N LYS A 576 58.82 -44.69 -7.32
CA LYS A 576 59.08 -46.14 -7.20
C LYS A 576 57.84 -47.04 -7.30
N LYS A 577 56.64 -46.48 -7.52
CA LYS A 577 55.39 -47.26 -7.59
C LYS A 577 54.58 -47.09 -8.89
N MET A 578 55.14 -46.41 -9.90
CA MET A 578 54.61 -46.38 -11.29
C MET A 578 55.44 -47.23 -12.26
N GLY A 579 56.02 -48.35 -11.80
CA GLY A 579 56.74 -49.32 -12.63
C GLY A 579 56.01 -50.66 -12.83
N LYS A 580 54.79 -50.81 -12.30
CA LYS A 580 54.02 -52.05 -12.40
C LYS A 580 52.54 -51.73 -12.50
N LEU A 581 52.04 -51.54 -13.71
CA LEU A 581 50.69 -51.89 -14.19
C LEU A 581 50.56 -51.41 -15.64
N ASN A 582 51.10 -52.21 -16.55
CA ASN A 582 50.76 -52.17 -17.98
C ASN A 582 50.51 -53.62 -18.38
N LEU A 583 49.24 -54.04 -18.50
CA LEU A 583 48.84 -55.22 -19.25
C LEU A 583 47.32 -55.22 -19.53
N PHE A 584 46.95 -54.94 -20.79
CA PHE A 584 45.84 -55.47 -21.62
C PHE A 584 44.43 -55.66 -21.01
N GLY A 585 43.31 -55.39 -21.70
CA GLY A 585 43.11 -55.16 -23.12
C GLY A 585 41.64 -54.91 -23.49
N HIS A 586 41.48 -54.54 -24.76
CA HIS A 586 40.28 -54.25 -25.55
C HIS A 586 39.05 -55.14 -25.33
N SER A 587 37.85 -54.57 -25.56
CA SER A 587 37.00 -55.05 -26.65
C SER A 587 35.97 -53.99 -27.11
N SER A 588 36.12 -53.60 -28.37
CA SER A 588 35.18 -52.83 -29.19
C SER A 588 34.18 -53.78 -29.87
N ARG A 589 32.92 -53.37 -29.93
CA ARG A 589 31.87 -53.95 -30.78
C ARG A 589 32.32 -53.94 -32.25
N GLY A 590 32.24 -55.10 -32.90
CA GLY A 590 32.41 -55.23 -34.35
C GLY A 590 31.48 -56.30 -34.91
N SER A 591 30.45 -55.86 -35.64
CA SER A 591 29.65 -56.70 -36.53
C SER A 591 29.68 -56.06 -37.92
N SER A 592 30.53 -56.60 -38.80
CA SER A 592 30.36 -56.58 -40.25
C SER A 592 31.45 -57.43 -40.87
N SER A 593 31.06 -58.63 -41.31
CA SER A 593 31.71 -59.32 -42.42
C SER A 593 30.73 -59.25 -43.59
N PRO A 594 31.22 -59.09 -44.83
CA PRO A 594 31.30 -60.30 -45.65
C PRO A 594 32.49 -60.30 -46.62
N SER A 595 32.97 -61.49 -47.00
CA SER A 595 32.99 -61.90 -48.41
C SER A 595 33.72 -63.23 -48.62
N ASN A 596 33.16 -64.00 -49.58
CA ASN A 596 33.77 -65.04 -50.41
C ASN A 596 34.09 -66.38 -49.71
N SER A 597 33.85 -67.56 -50.30
CA SER A 597 33.70 -67.93 -51.72
C SER A 597 33.26 -69.39 -51.86
N GLN A 598 32.58 -69.67 -52.98
CA GLN A 598 32.67 -70.88 -53.83
C GLN A 598 32.14 -72.27 -53.36
N GLY A 599 31.55 -72.97 -54.33
CA GLY A 599 31.51 -74.43 -54.44
C GLY A 599 30.15 -75.06 -54.10
N THR A 600 29.21 -75.11 -55.03
CA THR A 600 28.87 -76.30 -55.87
C THR A 600 28.43 -77.55 -55.11
N ASP A 601 27.17 -77.90 -55.40
CA ASP A 601 26.63 -79.24 -55.64
C ASP A 601 26.44 -80.26 -54.49
N SER A 602 25.17 -80.35 -54.12
CA SER A 602 24.29 -81.50 -54.43
C SER A 602 24.02 -82.55 -53.34
N LYS A 603 22.71 -82.85 -53.30
CA LYS A 603 22.01 -84.07 -52.81
C LYS A 603 21.98 -84.32 -51.30
N VAL A 604 20.79 -84.18 -50.70
CA VAL A 604 19.71 -85.19 -50.60
C VAL A 604 20.11 -86.32 -49.65
N THR A 605 19.51 -86.36 -48.47
CA THR A 605 18.54 -87.40 -48.07
C THR A 605 17.91 -87.03 -46.72
N GLU A 606 16.61 -86.79 -46.78
CA GLU A 606 15.52 -87.24 -45.91
C GLU A 606 15.80 -88.13 -44.67
N THR A 607 14.86 -88.00 -43.72
CA THR A 607 14.57 -88.83 -42.52
C THR A 607 15.50 -88.57 -41.32
N THR A 608 15.00 -88.19 -40.14
CA THR A 608 13.79 -88.63 -39.42
C THR A 608 13.21 -87.50 -38.56
#